data_AF-A0AA48GY42-F1
#
_entry.id   AF-A0AA48GY42-F1
#
_cell.length_a   1.000
_cell.length_b   1.000
_cell.length_c   1.000
_cell.angle_alpha   90.00
_cell.angle_beta   90.00
_cell.angle_gamma   90.00
#
_symmetry.space_group_name_H-M   'P 1'
#
loop_
_entity.id
_entity.type
_entity.pdbx_description
1 polymer ?
#
loop_
_entity_poly.entity_id
_entity_poly.type
_entity_poly.pdbx_seq_one_letter_code
_entity_poly.pdbx_strand_id
1 'polypeptide(L)'
;MENQEPLTPTDPAVPNGTEEIQPEGLLKEFRERGEALDHRLDALLDLVQAIRTEIHQESQTELQRLARAAEDMANGKIFQQIDIQAKGELGALVASINSTLMNLQQLDSSVKQQSTQVPELAAQLDAITADTEKATQNVMNRLDVLMAASDQAQSSVKAAVKSLVATQEAQAKFHAQMDTYLEKASQGADPAQLSQEILEFLFEHQMNPPPPPADMEACLAPLNTVADEAFEILNTLQFQDITRQKVEKVVLLLKQFKDGLNRLLAIFNIEGALVGIPPQEEAIFDNRATATQDHIFETSLEADDKKESVDDIIAQFKKAKG
;
A
#
# COMPACT_ATOMS: atom_id res chain seq x y z
N MET A 1 78.97 66.72 4.91
CA MET A 1 79.11 68.20 4.92
C MET A 1 77.82 68.71 5.51
N GLU A 2 77.76 69.41 6.64
CA GLU A 2 78.81 70.04 7.44
C GLU A 2 78.12 70.55 8.72
N ASN A 3 78.78 70.36 9.87
CA ASN A 3 78.93 71.28 11.02
C ASN A 3 77.69 71.97 11.64
N GLN A 4 77.39 71.65 12.91
CA GLN A 4 77.90 72.26 14.17
C GLN A 4 77.17 73.56 14.58
N GLU A 5 76.68 73.50 15.83
CA GLU A 5 76.41 74.54 16.87
C GLU A 5 77.22 75.86 16.77
N PRO A 6 76.94 76.98 17.51
CA PRO A 6 76.45 76.99 18.92
C PRO A 6 75.66 78.22 19.48
N LEU A 7 75.08 77.98 20.68
CA LEU A 7 74.95 78.80 21.91
C LEU A 7 74.87 80.34 21.87
N THR A 8 73.92 80.91 22.64
CA THR A 8 74.23 81.65 23.90
C THR A 8 72.97 81.93 24.76
N PRO A 9 73.11 82.17 26.08
CA PRO A 9 72.10 81.96 27.12
C PRO A 9 71.61 83.26 27.80
N THR A 10 70.50 83.17 28.56
CA THR A 10 70.20 84.08 29.67
C THR A 10 69.31 83.36 30.70
N ASP A 11 69.90 83.06 31.86
CA ASP A 11 69.22 82.87 33.16
C ASP A 11 69.22 84.23 33.90
N PRO A 12 68.55 84.46 35.05
CA PRO A 12 67.63 83.61 35.81
C PRO A 12 66.37 84.35 36.35
N ALA A 13 65.34 83.64 36.82
CA ALA A 13 64.47 84.12 37.91
C ALA A 13 63.57 82.99 38.46
N VAL A 14 63.91 82.46 39.62
CA VAL A 14 62.92 81.92 40.57
C VAL A 14 62.57 83.05 41.53
N PRO A 15 61.28 83.26 41.82
CA PRO A 15 60.93 83.44 43.22
C PRO A 15 59.75 82.56 43.65
N ASN A 16 59.92 81.97 44.84
CA ASN A 16 58.86 81.38 45.66
C ASN A 16 57.70 82.37 45.86
N GLY A 17 56.47 81.84 45.80
CA GLY A 17 55.27 82.53 46.24
C GLY A 17 54.13 81.54 46.40
N THR A 18 53.93 81.06 47.63
CA THR A 18 52.70 80.43 48.09
C THR A 18 51.53 81.37 47.81
N GLU A 19 50.75 81.09 46.76
CA GLU A 19 49.47 81.77 46.54
C GLU A 19 48.49 81.31 47.62
N GLU A 20 48.09 82.27 48.47
CA GLU A 20 46.98 82.13 49.39
C GLU A 20 45.72 81.77 48.61
N ILE A 21 45.25 80.54 48.82
CA ILE A 21 43.99 80.06 48.26
C ILE A 21 42.85 80.84 48.93
N GLN A 22 42.31 81.84 48.23
CA GLN A 22 41.15 82.59 48.70
C GLN A 22 39.91 81.67 48.74
N PRO A 23 39.17 81.60 49.86
CA PRO A 23 38.06 80.66 50.03
C PRO A 23 36.90 80.89 49.05
N GLU A 24 36.77 82.09 48.50
CA GLU A 24 35.75 82.42 47.48
C GLU A 24 36.05 81.81 46.10
N GLY A 25 37.32 81.64 45.74
CA GLY A 25 37.73 81.03 44.46
C GLY A 25 37.43 79.53 44.42
N LEU A 26 37.68 78.82 45.53
CA LEU A 26 37.35 77.41 45.67
C LEU A 26 35.84 77.15 45.65
N LEU A 27 35.05 78.02 46.29
CA LEU A 27 33.59 77.90 46.28
C LEU A 27 32.99 78.14 44.87
N LYS A 28 33.59 79.06 44.09
CA LYS A 28 33.20 79.29 42.70
C LYS A 28 33.58 78.10 41.82
N GLU A 29 34.79 77.57 41.94
CA GLU A 29 35.23 76.39 41.18
C GLU A 29 34.42 75.14 41.55
N PHE A 30 34.07 74.95 42.83
CA PHE A 30 33.22 73.85 43.26
C PHE A 30 31.80 73.97 42.72
N ARG A 31 31.26 75.20 42.63
CA ARG A 31 29.95 75.48 42.02
C ARG A 31 29.96 75.24 40.51
N GLU A 32 30.98 75.73 39.80
CA GLU A 32 31.14 75.50 38.36
C GLU A 32 31.34 74.01 38.03
N ARG A 33 32.11 73.28 38.85
CA ARG A 33 32.23 71.81 38.72
C ARG A 33 30.94 71.08 39.05
N GLY A 34 30.16 71.57 40.01
CA GLY A 34 28.82 71.07 40.33
C GLY A 34 27.85 71.23 39.17
N GLU A 35 27.77 72.43 38.59
CA GLU A 35 26.95 72.73 37.41
C GLU A 35 27.39 71.92 36.18
N ALA A 36 28.69 71.74 35.98
CA ALA A 36 29.22 70.87 34.92
C ALA A 36 28.91 69.38 35.14
N LEU A 37 28.82 68.94 36.40
CA LEU A 37 28.41 67.57 36.74
C LEU A 37 26.91 67.37 36.50
N ASP A 38 26.08 68.32 36.92
CA ASP A 38 24.63 68.30 36.70
C ASP A 38 24.32 68.27 35.19
N HIS A 39 24.99 69.10 34.39
CA HIS A 39 24.86 69.04 32.93
C HIS A 39 25.28 67.70 32.32
N ARG A 40 26.30 67.02 32.88
CA ARG A 40 26.70 65.68 32.42
C ARG A 40 25.69 64.61 32.85
N LEU A 41 25.09 64.76 34.03
CA LEU A 41 24.04 63.86 34.52
C LEU A 41 22.76 64.02 33.70
N ASP A 42 22.38 65.25 33.35
CA ASP A 42 21.25 65.54 32.45
C ASP A 42 21.51 64.96 31.05
N ALA A 43 22.70 65.15 30.50
CA ALA A 43 23.07 64.56 29.21
C ALA A 43 23.07 63.02 29.23
N LEU A 44 23.48 62.41 30.34
CA LEU A 44 23.38 60.96 30.53
C LEU A 44 21.93 60.50 30.65
N LEU A 45 21.10 61.27 31.36
CA LEU A 45 19.67 60.98 31.50
C LEU A 45 18.98 61.02 30.13
N ASP A 46 19.28 62.03 29.31
CA ASP A 46 18.77 62.16 27.94
C ASP A 46 19.25 61.01 27.05
N LEU A 47 20.52 60.61 27.15
CA LEU A 47 21.07 59.50 26.38
C LEU A 47 20.43 58.16 26.79
N VAL A 48 20.20 57.94 28.09
CA VAL A 48 19.50 56.74 28.58
C VAL A 48 18.03 56.76 28.14
N GLN A 49 17.36 57.91 28.12
CA GLN A 49 16.00 58.02 27.61
C GLN A 49 15.93 57.74 26.11
N ALA A 50 16.88 58.27 25.33
CA ALA A 50 16.99 58.03 23.89
C ALA A 50 17.20 56.54 23.58
N ILE A 51 18.16 55.89 24.26
CA ILE A 51 18.41 54.45 24.13
C ILE A 51 17.17 53.65 24.52
N ARG A 52 16.49 54.03 25.61
CA ARG A 52 15.26 53.36 26.03
C ARG A 52 14.17 53.43 24.97
N THR A 53 13.98 54.60 24.34
CA THR A 53 13.00 54.75 23.26
C THR A 53 13.36 53.96 22.01
N GLU A 54 14.64 53.92 21.65
CA GLU A 54 15.14 53.19 20.48
C GLU A 54 14.96 51.67 20.65
N ILE A 55 15.36 51.13 21.81
CA ILE A 55 15.15 49.71 22.15
C ILE A 55 13.66 49.36 22.17
N HIS A 56 12.80 50.23 22.70
CA HIS A 56 11.35 49.98 22.71
C HIS A 56 10.76 49.95 21.31
N GLN A 57 11.18 50.86 20.42
CA GLN A 57 10.67 50.91 19.05
C GLN A 57 11.17 49.73 18.21
N GLU A 58 12.44 49.36 18.35
CA GLU A 58 13.02 48.20 17.66
C GLU A 58 12.35 46.91 18.12
N SER A 59 12.25 46.68 19.44
CA SER A 59 11.60 45.49 20.01
C SER A 59 10.11 45.39 19.62
N GLN A 60 9.36 46.49 19.62
CA GLN A 60 7.96 46.47 19.16
C GLN A 60 7.85 46.10 17.68
N THR A 61 8.76 46.57 16.84
CA THR A 61 8.76 46.26 15.41
C THR A 61 9.08 44.78 15.17
N GLU A 62 10.05 44.22 15.89
CA GLU A 62 10.39 42.80 15.83
C GLU A 62 9.24 41.91 16.33
N LEU A 63 8.58 42.27 17.44
CA LEU A 63 7.41 41.57 17.96
C LEU A 63 6.21 41.62 17.01
N GLN A 64 5.98 42.76 16.34
CA GLN A 64 4.93 42.87 15.33
C GLN A 64 5.22 42.00 14.10
N ARG A 65 6.48 41.90 13.66
CA ARG A 65 6.89 41.00 12.57
C ARG A 65 6.70 39.54 12.96
N LEU A 66 7.07 39.19 14.20
CA LEU A 66 6.86 37.85 14.74
C LEU A 66 5.37 37.48 14.82
N ALA A 67 4.54 38.40 15.32
CA ALA A 67 3.10 38.20 15.42
C ALA A 67 2.45 38.01 14.04
N ARG A 68 2.86 38.80 13.05
CA ARG A 68 2.41 38.63 11.66
C ARG A 68 2.83 37.29 11.08
N ALA A 69 4.05 36.84 11.33
CA ALA A 69 4.50 35.54 10.85
C ALA A 69 3.78 34.37 11.54
N ALA A 70 3.46 34.49 12.83
CA ALA A 70 2.63 33.53 13.55
C ALA A 70 1.18 33.51 13.01
N GLU A 71 0.63 34.68 12.69
CA GLU A 71 -0.68 34.82 12.03
C GLU A 71 -0.67 34.22 10.61
N ASP A 72 0.37 34.46 9.84
CA ASP A 72 0.57 33.86 8.51
C ASP A 72 0.70 32.33 8.60
N MET A 73 1.41 31.82 9.61
CA MET A 73 1.51 30.38 9.89
C MET A 73 0.13 29.78 10.25
N ALA A 74 -0.65 30.46 11.11
CA ALA A 74 -2.01 30.03 11.46
C ALA A 74 -2.97 30.05 10.26
N ASN A 75 -2.73 30.96 9.31
CA ASN A 75 -3.48 31.08 8.06
C ASN A 75 -2.93 30.18 6.93
N GLY A 76 -1.94 29.31 7.20
CA GLY A 76 -1.41 28.34 6.24
C GLY A 76 -0.36 28.88 5.25
N LYS A 77 0.14 30.11 5.46
CA LYS A 77 1.24 30.69 4.66
C LYS A 77 2.60 30.33 5.27
N ILE A 78 3.01 29.09 5.08
CA ILE A 78 4.19 28.50 5.73
C ILE A 78 5.50 28.64 4.93
N PHE A 79 5.56 29.38 3.83
CA PHE A 79 6.75 29.42 2.95
C PHE A 79 7.76 30.55 3.23
N GLN A 80 7.51 31.42 4.21
CA GLN A 80 8.39 32.55 4.52
C GLN A 80 9.15 32.33 5.83
N GLN A 81 10.49 32.35 5.76
CA GLN A 81 11.33 32.35 6.95
C GLN A 81 11.36 33.73 7.60
N ILE A 82 11.34 33.75 8.92
CA ILE A 82 11.45 34.96 9.72
C ILE A 82 12.94 35.28 9.90
N ASP A 83 13.45 36.23 9.10
CA ASP A 83 14.81 36.76 9.27
C ASP A 83 14.78 37.97 10.22
N ILE A 84 14.86 37.68 11.51
CA ILE A 84 14.98 38.69 12.57
C ILE A 84 16.28 38.41 13.32
N GLN A 85 17.24 39.34 13.29
CA GLN A 85 18.50 39.27 14.03
C GLN A 85 18.32 39.68 15.51
N ALA A 86 17.39 39.03 16.20
CA ALA A 86 17.16 39.27 17.61
C ALA A 86 18.17 38.49 18.48
N LYS A 87 18.70 39.12 19.53
CA LYS A 87 19.58 38.46 20.52
C LYS A 87 18.77 38.11 21.77
N GLY A 88 19.17 37.05 22.47
CA GLY A 88 18.51 36.60 23.71
C GLY A 88 17.21 35.82 23.47
N GLU A 89 16.20 36.05 24.31
CA GLU A 89 14.94 35.28 24.34
C GLU A 89 14.11 35.42 23.06
N LEU A 90 14.12 36.61 22.44
CA LEU A 90 13.42 36.85 21.18
C LEU A 90 14.07 36.10 20.03
N GLY A 91 15.41 35.98 20.01
CA GLY A 91 16.14 35.15 19.05
C GLY A 91 15.83 33.66 19.21
N ALA A 92 15.74 33.18 20.45
CA ALA A 92 15.31 31.80 20.73
C ALA A 92 13.88 31.52 20.25
N LEU A 93 12.97 32.48 20.42
CA LEU A 93 11.58 32.37 19.94
C LEU A 93 11.50 32.37 18.40
N VAL A 94 12.26 33.25 17.72
CA VAL A 94 12.38 33.26 16.25
C VAL A 94 12.92 31.92 15.74
N ALA A 95 13.96 31.38 16.37
CA ALA A 95 14.51 30.07 16.02
C ALA A 95 13.47 28.95 16.20
N SER A 96 12.70 28.98 17.29
CA SER A 96 11.64 28.00 17.53
C SER A 96 10.53 28.10 16.48
N ILE A 97 10.07 29.30 16.13
CA ILE A 97 9.01 29.49 15.12
C ILE A 97 9.51 29.06 13.73
N ASN A 98 10.74 29.40 13.36
CA ASN A 98 11.33 28.95 12.09
C ASN A 98 11.46 27.42 12.03
N SER A 99 11.79 26.76 13.14
CA SER A 99 11.79 25.30 13.25
C SER A 99 10.38 24.71 13.06
N THR A 100 9.37 25.28 13.72
CA THR A 100 7.97 24.88 13.54
C THR A 100 7.49 25.08 12.10
N LEU A 101 7.88 26.18 11.45
CA LEU A 101 7.56 26.47 10.05
C LEU A 101 8.16 25.43 9.10
N MET A 102 9.43 25.05 9.32
CA MET A 102 10.09 23.98 8.55
C MET A 102 9.41 22.63 8.74
N ASN A 103 9.02 22.31 9.98
CA ASN A 103 8.27 21.09 10.30
C ASN A 103 6.88 21.08 9.61
N LEU A 104 6.18 22.22 9.60
CA LEU A 104 4.89 22.38 8.92
C LEU A 104 5.02 22.28 7.39
N GLN A 105 6.08 22.82 6.79
CA GLN A 105 6.36 22.66 5.35
C GLN A 105 6.59 21.19 4.97
N GLN A 106 7.37 20.47 5.78
CA GLN A 106 7.59 19.04 5.58
C GLN A 106 6.28 18.23 5.73
N LEU A 107 5.44 18.61 6.67
CA LEU A 107 4.10 18.04 6.84
C LEU A 107 3.22 18.28 5.63
N ASP A 108 3.10 19.52 5.15
CA ASP A 108 2.25 19.85 3.99
C ASP A 108 2.63 19.01 2.77
N SER A 109 3.94 18.86 2.52
CA SER A 109 4.44 18.00 1.45
C SER A 109 4.07 16.51 1.65
N SER A 110 4.18 16.01 2.89
CA SER A 110 3.90 14.60 3.21
C SER A 110 2.40 14.29 3.18
N VAL A 111 1.57 15.17 3.76
CA VAL A 111 0.11 15.06 3.77
C VAL A 111 -0.43 15.19 2.35
N LYS A 112 0.10 16.09 1.53
CA LYS A 112 -0.31 16.22 0.13
C LYS A 112 -0.01 14.96 -0.67
N GLN A 113 1.18 14.39 -0.49
CA GLN A 113 1.56 13.12 -1.13
C GLN A 113 0.66 11.95 -0.66
N GLN A 114 0.41 11.84 0.64
CA GLN A 114 -0.48 10.82 1.19
C GLN A 114 -1.94 11.00 0.76
N SER A 115 -2.44 12.24 0.73
CA SER A 115 -3.79 12.58 0.30
C SER A 115 -4.04 12.21 -1.16
N THR A 116 -3.02 12.23 -2.01
CA THR A 116 -3.13 11.73 -3.40
C THR A 116 -3.17 10.21 -3.50
N GLN A 117 -2.57 9.48 -2.55
CA GLN A 117 -2.49 8.01 -2.58
C GLN A 117 -3.75 7.32 -2.02
N VAL A 118 -4.47 7.95 -1.08
CA VAL A 118 -5.70 7.37 -0.49
C VAL A 118 -6.79 7.08 -1.53
N PRO A 119 -7.13 8.00 -2.46
CA PRO A 119 -8.08 7.71 -3.53
C PRO A 119 -7.61 6.60 -4.47
N GLU A 120 -6.31 6.53 -4.74
CA GLU A 120 -5.73 5.47 -5.58
C GLU A 120 -5.87 4.10 -4.89
N LEU A 121 -5.62 4.02 -3.59
CA LEU A 121 -5.79 2.80 -2.80
C LEU A 121 -7.25 2.32 -2.80
N ALA A 122 -8.19 3.26 -2.61
CA ALA A 122 -9.62 2.96 -2.65
C ALA A 122 -10.03 2.43 -4.03
N ALA A 123 -9.58 3.08 -5.11
CA ALA A 123 -9.84 2.62 -6.48
C ALA A 123 -9.24 1.24 -6.77
N GLN A 124 -8.05 0.92 -6.23
CA GLN A 124 -7.45 -0.40 -6.35
C GLN A 124 -8.26 -1.48 -5.63
N LEU A 125 -8.75 -1.20 -4.42
CA LEU A 125 -9.61 -2.11 -3.67
C LEU A 125 -10.95 -2.35 -4.40
N ASP A 126 -11.59 -1.28 -4.90
CA ASP A 126 -12.83 -1.39 -5.67
C ASP A 126 -12.63 -2.24 -6.93
N ALA A 127 -11.50 -2.06 -7.64
CA ALA A 127 -11.17 -2.87 -8.80
C ALA A 127 -10.96 -4.35 -8.45
N ILE A 128 -10.33 -4.66 -7.31
CA ILE A 128 -10.18 -6.03 -6.81
C ILE A 128 -11.56 -6.64 -6.52
N THR A 129 -12.44 -5.91 -5.85
CA THR A 129 -13.80 -6.37 -5.56
C THR A 129 -14.58 -6.63 -6.83
N ALA A 130 -14.54 -5.73 -7.81
CA ALA A 130 -15.22 -5.90 -9.09
C ALA A 130 -14.68 -7.11 -9.89
N ASP A 131 -13.36 -7.29 -9.95
CA ASP A 131 -12.74 -8.45 -10.61
C ASP A 131 -13.14 -9.76 -9.91
N THR A 132 -13.18 -9.75 -8.58
CA THR A 132 -13.60 -10.89 -7.76
C THR A 132 -15.07 -11.24 -8.03
N GLU A 133 -15.96 -10.25 -8.02
CA GLU A 133 -17.38 -10.45 -8.32
C GLU A 133 -17.56 -11.05 -9.72
N LYS A 134 -16.90 -10.48 -10.73
CA LYS A 134 -16.96 -10.98 -12.10
C LYS A 134 -16.46 -12.41 -12.22
N ALA A 135 -15.35 -12.74 -11.56
CA ALA A 135 -14.81 -14.09 -11.59
C ALA A 135 -15.74 -15.08 -10.88
N THR A 136 -16.30 -14.72 -9.72
CA THR A 136 -17.27 -15.57 -9.01
C THR A 136 -18.55 -15.79 -9.82
N GLN A 137 -19.06 -14.77 -10.51
CA GLN A 137 -20.21 -14.92 -11.39
C GLN A 137 -19.91 -15.84 -12.58
N ASN A 138 -18.70 -15.74 -13.16
CA ASN A 138 -18.28 -16.65 -14.22
C ASN A 138 -18.19 -18.10 -13.73
N VAL A 139 -17.62 -18.33 -12.54
CA VAL A 139 -17.58 -19.67 -11.93
C VAL A 139 -18.99 -20.20 -11.70
N MET A 140 -19.91 -19.38 -11.18
CA MET A 140 -21.30 -19.79 -10.95
C MET A 140 -22.01 -20.18 -12.25
N ASN A 141 -21.92 -19.33 -13.28
CA ASN A 141 -22.53 -19.62 -14.59
C ASN A 141 -21.98 -20.91 -15.20
N ARG A 142 -20.67 -21.15 -15.08
CA ARG A 142 -20.04 -22.38 -15.58
C ARG A 142 -20.44 -23.61 -14.77
N LEU A 143 -20.56 -23.49 -13.45
CA LEU A 143 -21.07 -24.57 -12.59
C LEU A 143 -22.50 -24.97 -12.97
N ASP A 144 -23.35 -24.01 -13.32
CA ASP A 144 -24.72 -24.31 -13.79
C ASP A 144 -24.71 -25.12 -15.09
N VAL A 145 -23.86 -24.74 -16.05
CA VAL A 145 -23.69 -25.48 -17.32
C VAL A 145 -23.11 -26.88 -17.06
N LEU A 146 -22.10 -26.97 -16.20
CA LEU A 146 -21.49 -28.24 -15.80
C LEU A 146 -22.52 -29.17 -15.15
N MET A 147 -23.36 -28.65 -14.26
CA MET A 147 -24.39 -29.44 -13.58
C MET A 147 -25.43 -29.96 -14.58
N ALA A 148 -25.92 -29.10 -15.48
CA ALA A 148 -26.85 -29.51 -16.53
C ALA A 148 -26.24 -30.57 -17.47
N ALA A 149 -24.98 -30.38 -17.88
CA ALA A 149 -24.26 -31.33 -18.72
C ALA A 149 -24.01 -32.66 -17.97
N SER A 150 -23.73 -32.61 -16.67
CA SER A 150 -23.54 -33.78 -15.82
C SER A 150 -24.82 -34.60 -15.69
N ASP A 151 -25.95 -33.94 -15.45
CA ASP A 151 -27.27 -34.59 -15.42
C ASP A 151 -27.61 -35.23 -16.77
N GLN A 152 -27.32 -34.52 -17.86
CA GLN A 152 -27.52 -35.04 -19.21
C GLN A 152 -26.64 -36.28 -19.47
N ALA A 153 -25.35 -36.23 -19.12
CA ALA A 153 -24.43 -37.35 -19.23
C ALA A 153 -24.89 -38.56 -18.39
N GLN A 154 -25.36 -38.32 -17.16
CA GLN A 154 -25.89 -39.38 -16.31
C GLN A 154 -27.12 -40.05 -16.93
N SER A 155 -28.03 -39.24 -17.51
CA SER A 155 -29.23 -39.76 -18.17
C SER A 155 -28.91 -40.57 -19.43
N SER A 156 -27.96 -40.10 -20.25
CA SER A 156 -27.54 -40.77 -21.49
C SER A 156 -26.81 -42.08 -21.18
N VAL A 157 -25.90 -42.08 -20.20
CA VAL A 157 -25.19 -43.28 -19.76
C VAL A 157 -26.19 -44.32 -19.22
N LYS A 158 -27.17 -43.90 -18.42
CA LYS A 158 -28.21 -44.82 -17.91
C LYS A 158 -29.05 -45.41 -19.04
N ALA A 159 -29.39 -44.62 -20.05
CA ALA A 159 -30.11 -45.10 -21.23
C ALA A 159 -29.26 -46.09 -22.05
N ALA A 160 -27.99 -45.78 -22.29
CA ALA A 160 -27.06 -46.65 -23.01
C ALA A 160 -26.85 -47.98 -22.29
N VAL A 161 -26.65 -47.97 -20.97
CA VAL A 161 -26.55 -49.19 -20.15
C VAL A 161 -27.81 -50.03 -20.26
N LYS A 162 -29.00 -49.41 -20.17
CA LYS A 162 -30.27 -50.14 -20.32
C LYS A 162 -30.40 -50.78 -21.71
N SER A 163 -30.00 -50.08 -22.77
CA SER A 163 -30.00 -50.63 -24.14
C SER A 163 -29.03 -51.80 -24.29
N LEU A 164 -27.83 -51.67 -23.72
CA LEU A 164 -26.80 -52.71 -23.77
C LEU A 164 -27.23 -53.98 -23.04
N VAL A 165 -27.81 -53.85 -21.85
CA VAL A 165 -28.36 -54.98 -21.08
C VAL A 165 -29.50 -55.65 -21.84
N ALA A 166 -30.44 -54.89 -22.39
CA ALA A 166 -31.54 -55.45 -23.19
C ALA A 166 -31.03 -56.21 -24.43
N THR A 167 -29.97 -55.69 -25.07
CA THR A 167 -29.33 -56.33 -26.23
C THR A 167 -28.62 -57.62 -25.82
N GLN A 168 -27.90 -57.60 -24.70
CA GLN A 168 -27.21 -58.77 -24.15
C GLN A 168 -28.20 -59.87 -23.74
N GLU A 169 -29.32 -59.53 -23.10
CA GLU A 169 -30.37 -60.49 -22.74
C GLU A 169 -31.04 -61.11 -23.97
N ALA A 170 -31.31 -60.30 -25.00
CA ALA A 170 -31.88 -60.79 -26.27
C ALA A 170 -30.92 -61.77 -26.97
N GLN A 171 -29.63 -61.43 -27.03
CA GLN A 171 -28.60 -62.32 -27.57
C GLN A 171 -28.46 -63.60 -26.76
N ALA A 172 -28.45 -63.52 -25.42
CA ALA A 172 -28.34 -64.70 -24.56
C ALA A 172 -29.53 -65.66 -24.73
N LYS A 173 -30.76 -65.13 -24.84
CA LYS A 173 -31.96 -65.93 -25.14
C LYS A 173 -31.88 -66.60 -26.50
N PHE A 174 -31.40 -65.88 -27.51
CA PHE A 174 -31.21 -66.43 -28.85
C PHE A 174 -30.19 -67.59 -28.84
N HIS A 175 -29.03 -67.40 -28.19
CA HIS A 175 -28.02 -68.44 -28.05
C HIS A 175 -28.54 -69.66 -27.30
N ALA A 176 -29.24 -69.48 -26.17
CA ALA A 176 -29.80 -70.59 -25.41
C ALA A 176 -30.83 -71.42 -26.21
N GLN A 177 -31.65 -70.77 -27.03
CA GLN A 177 -32.56 -71.48 -27.94
C GLN A 177 -31.80 -72.25 -29.02
N MET A 178 -30.78 -71.64 -29.64
CA MET A 178 -29.91 -72.31 -30.60
C MET A 178 -29.22 -73.54 -30.00
N ASP A 179 -28.67 -73.44 -28.79
CA ASP A 179 -28.05 -74.55 -28.07
C ASP A 179 -29.06 -75.68 -27.82
N THR A 180 -30.30 -75.34 -27.46
CA THR A 180 -31.40 -76.31 -27.27
C THR A 180 -31.70 -77.07 -28.58
N TYR A 181 -31.76 -76.37 -29.71
CA TYR A 181 -31.99 -77.01 -31.00
C TYR A 181 -30.82 -77.90 -31.43
N LEU A 182 -29.57 -77.47 -31.19
CA LEU A 182 -28.38 -78.27 -31.45
C LEU A 182 -28.34 -79.54 -30.58
N GLU A 183 -28.74 -79.43 -29.31
CA GLU A 183 -28.84 -80.57 -28.41
C GLU A 183 -29.91 -81.57 -28.87
N LYS A 184 -31.12 -81.09 -29.22
CA LYS A 184 -32.18 -81.95 -29.81
C LYS A 184 -31.69 -82.67 -31.08
N ALA A 185 -30.96 -81.97 -31.95
CA ALA A 185 -30.38 -82.56 -33.16
C ALA A 185 -29.38 -83.69 -32.83
N SER A 186 -28.54 -83.48 -31.82
CA SER A 186 -27.55 -84.48 -31.39
C SER A 186 -28.17 -85.76 -30.80
N GLN A 187 -29.38 -85.65 -30.23
CA GLN A 187 -30.12 -86.76 -29.65
C GLN A 187 -30.95 -87.56 -30.69
N GLY A 188 -30.90 -87.19 -31.97
CA GLY A 188 -31.58 -87.90 -33.06
C GLY A 188 -33.05 -87.53 -33.24
N ALA A 189 -33.44 -86.30 -32.88
CA ALA A 189 -34.79 -85.79 -33.16
C ALA A 189 -35.12 -85.76 -34.67
N ASP A 190 -36.41 -85.81 -35.01
CA ASP A 190 -36.88 -85.79 -36.41
C ASP A 190 -36.44 -84.48 -37.11
N PRO A 191 -35.63 -84.56 -38.19
CA PRO A 191 -35.11 -83.39 -38.90
C PRO A 191 -36.22 -82.49 -39.44
N ALA A 192 -37.36 -83.06 -39.85
CA ALA A 192 -38.47 -82.29 -40.41
C ALA A 192 -39.12 -81.41 -39.34
N GLN A 193 -39.42 -81.98 -38.16
CA GLN A 193 -39.97 -81.23 -37.04
C GLN A 193 -39.00 -80.16 -36.52
N LEU A 194 -37.73 -80.51 -36.36
CA LEU A 194 -36.72 -79.56 -35.89
C LEU A 194 -36.56 -78.37 -36.85
N SER A 195 -36.58 -78.63 -38.16
CA SER A 195 -36.49 -77.56 -39.17
C SER A 195 -37.67 -76.59 -39.09
N GLN A 196 -38.86 -77.11 -38.77
CA GLN A 196 -40.07 -76.30 -38.64
C GLN A 196 -40.06 -75.47 -37.36
N GLU A 197 -39.61 -76.03 -36.23
CA GLU A 197 -39.42 -75.29 -34.96
C GLU A 197 -38.41 -74.14 -35.12
N ILE A 198 -37.28 -74.38 -35.80
CA ILE A 198 -36.26 -73.36 -36.05
C ILE A 198 -36.81 -72.25 -36.96
N LEU A 199 -37.55 -72.61 -38.02
CA LEU A 199 -38.17 -71.63 -38.92
C LEU A 199 -39.19 -70.76 -38.20
N GLU A 200 -40.01 -71.34 -37.33
CA GLU A 200 -40.98 -70.61 -36.52
C GLU A 200 -40.28 -69.65 -35.54
N PHE A 201 -39.24 -70.10 -34.85
CA PHE A 201 -38.42 -69.26 -33.97
C PHE A 201 -37.73 -68.12 -34.72
N LEU A 202 -37.11 -68.39 -35.87
CA LEU A 202 -36.46 -67.35 -36.69
C LEU A 202 -37.47 -66.33 -37.23
N PHE A 203 -38.68 -66.78 -37.57
CA PHE A 203 -39.76 -65.90 -38.00
C PHE A 203 -40.26 -65.01 -36.86
N GLU A 204 -40.49 -65.57 -35.67
CA GLU A 204 -40.82 -64.78 -34.47
C GLU A 204 -39.71 -63.78 -34.10
N HIS A 205 -38.45 -64.20 -34.21
CA HIS A 205 -37.30 -63.34 -33.93
C HIS A 205 -37.17 -62.19 -34.94
N GLN A 206 -37.47 -62.43 -36.23
CA GLN A 206 -37.50 -61.37 -37.26
C GLN A 206 -38.69 -60.41 -37.09
N MET A 207 -39.81 -60.89 -36.57
CA MET A 207 -41.01 -60.06 -36.35
C MET A 207 -40.88 -59.17 -35.11
N ASN A 208 -40.01 -59.51 -34.17
CA ASN A 208 -39.70 -58.65 -33.03
C ASN A 208 -38.67 -57.57 -33.42
N PRO A 209 -38.95 -56.29 -33.16
CA PRO A 209 -38.00 -55.23 -33.43
C PRO A 209 -36.74 -55.43 -32.58
N PRO A 210 -35.54 -55.31 -33.15
CA PRO A 210 -34.31 -55.38 -32.37
C PRO A 210 -34.30 -54.28 -31.31
N PRO A 211 -33.71 -54.53 -30.12
CA PRO A 211 -33.55 -53.48 -29.13
C PRO A 211 -32.78 -52.30 -29.75
N PRO A 212 -33.13 -51.05 -29.39
CA PRO A 212 -32.49 -49.88 -29.96
C PRO A 212 -30.98 -49.94 -29.72
N PRO A 213 -30.15 -49.57 -30.71
CA PRO A 213 -28.71 -49.57 -30.55
C PRO A 213 -28.30 -48.62 -29.42
N ALA A 214 -27.31 -49.02 -28.61
CA ALA A 214 -26.75 -48.16 -27.59
C ALA A 214 -26.05 -46.98 -28.26
N ASP A 215 -26.61 -45.78 -28.12
CA ASP A 215 -26.01 -44.55 -28.61
C ASP A 215 -24.91 -44.08 -27.64
N MET A 216 -23.70 -44.61 -27.83
CA MET A 216 -22.52 -44.17 -27.07
C MET A 216 -22.08 -42.76 -27.47
N GLU A 217 -22.38 -42.32 -28.69
CA GLU A 217 -21.98 -41.01 -29.20
C GLU A 217 -22.76 -39.89 -28.48
N ALA A 218 -24.03 -40.13 -28.19
CA ALA A 218 -24.85 -39.26 -27.33
C ALA A 218 -24.32 -39.14 -25.89
N CYS A 219 -23.48 -40.08 -25.41
CA CYS A 219 -22.84 -39.96 -24.10
C CYS A 219 -21.57 -39.10 -24.13
N LEU A 220 -20.85 -39.07 -25.25
CA LEU A 220 -19.57 -38.40 -25.36
C LEU A 220 -19.71 -36.88 -25.31
N ALA A 221 -20.72 -36.32 -25.99
CA ALA A 221 -20.93 -34.88 -26.05
C ALA A 221 -21.08 -34.23 -24.66
N PRO A 222 -22.03 -34.65 -23.79
CA PRO A 222 -22.18 -34.03 -22.47
C PRO A 222 -20.99 -34.32 -21.54
N LEU A 223 -20.31 -35.47 -21.68
CA LEU A 223 -19.08 -35.75 -20.94
C LEU A 223 -17.93 -34.79 -21.30
N ASN A 224 -17.75 -34.50 -22.59
CA ASN A 224 -16.77 -33.52 -23.05
C ASN A 224 -17.12 -32.13 -22.52
N THR A 225 -18.40 -31.73 -22.54
CA THR A 225 -18.85 -30.46 -21.97
C THR A 225 -18.53 -30.38 -20.47
N VAL A 226 -18.76 -31.44 -19.69
CA VAL A 226 -18.39 -31.46 -18.26
C VAL A 226 -16.88 -31.26 -18.08
N ALA A 227 -16.05 -31.92 -18.89
CA ALA A 227 -14.60 -31.79 -18.81
C ALA A 227 -14.12 -30.38 -19.19
N ASP A 228 -14.66 -29.82 -20.28
CA ASP A 228 -14.33 -28.48 -20.77
C ASP A 228 -14.74 -27.41 -19.74
N GLU A 229 -15.96 -27.49 -19.20
CA GLU A 229 -16.44 -26.57 -18.17
C GLU A 229 -15.62 -26.67 -16.88
N ALA A 230 -15.23 -27.88 -16.47
CA ALA A 230 -14.37 -28.07 -15.29
C ALA A 230 -12.97 -27.45 -15.49
N PHE A 231 -12.38 -27.64 -16.67
CA PHE A 231 -11.08 -27.05 -17.01
C PHE A 231 -11.14 -25.52 -17.01
N GLU A 232 -12.22 -24.96 -17.53
CA GLU A 232 -12.39 -23.53 -17.59
C GLU A 232 -12.74 -22.89 -16.24
N ILE A 233 -13.46 -23.59 -15.36
CA ILE A 233 -13.61 -23.18 -13.95
C ILE A 233 -12.24 -23.09 -13.30
N LEU A 234 -11.39 -24.10 -13.50
CA LEU A 234 -10.02 -24.12 -12.98
C LEU A 234 -9.19 -22.95 -13.51
N ASN A 235 -9.28 -22.65 -14.80
CA ASN A 235 -8.65 -21.46 -15.39
C ASN A 235 -9.20 -20.17 -14.79
N THR A 236 -10.52 -20.08 -14.58
CA THR A 236 -11.14 -18.90 -14.00
C THR A 236 -10.60 -18.66 -12.59
N LEU A 237 -10.46 -19.71 -11.76
CA LEU A 237 -9.92 -19.64 -10.40
C LEU A 237 -8.51 -19.04 -10.29
N GLN A 238 -7.75 -18.91 -11.40
CA GLN A 238 -6.49 -18.16 -11.44
C GLN A 238 -6.63 -16.70 -11.02
N PHE A 239 -7.85 -16.13 -11.02
CA PHE A 239 -8.11 -14.80 -10.47
C PHE A 239 -7.66 -14.65 -9.01
N GLN A 240 -7.58 -15.75 -8.26
CA GLN A 240 -7.11 -15.76 -6.87
C GLN A 240 -5.64 -15.30 -6.75
N ASP A 241 -4.78 -15.72 -7.68
CA ASP A 241 -3.38 -15.28 -7.71
C ASP A 241 -3.26 -13.79 -8.06
N ILE A 242 -4.02 -13.35 -9.07
CA ILE A 242 -4.10 -11.92 -9.44
C ILE A 242 -4.62 -11.08 -8.26
N THR A 243 -5.64 -11.58 -7.56
CA THR A 243 -6.22 -10.92 -6.38
C THR A 243 -5.19 -10.81 -5.27
N ARG A 244 -4.44 -11.89 -5.00
CA ARG A 244 -3.35 -11.90 -4.03
C ARG A 244 -2.31 -10.83 -4.36
N GLN A 245 -1.78 -10.80 -5.58
CA GLN A 245 -0.77 -9.83 -5.98
C GLN A 245 -1.26 -8.37 -5.84
N LYS A 246 -2.52 -8.12 -6.21
CA LYS A 246 -3.13 -6.80 -6.05
C LYS A 246 -3.28 -6.42 -4.57
N VAL A 247 -3.71 -7.35 -3.71
CA VAL A 247 -3.81 -7.12 -2.26
C VAL A 247 -2.43 -6.88 -1.64
N GLU A 248 -1.39 -7.64 -2.02
CA GLU A 248 -0.02 -7.43 -1.55
C GLU A 248 0.47 -6.00 -1.89
N LYS A 249 0.17 -5.51 -3.09
CA LYS A 249 0.49 -4.13 -3.49
C LYS A 249 -0.25 -3.09 -2.64
N VAL A 250 -1.54 -3.29 -2.38
CA VAL A 250 -2.35 -2.44 -1.49
C VAL A 250 -1.77 -2.42 -0.07
N VAL A 251 -1.34 -3.56 0.46
CA VAL A 251 -0.70 -3.66 1.78
C VAL A 251 0.62 -2.88 1.82
N LEU A 252 1.44 -2.96 0.77
CA LEU A 252 2.67 -2.18 0.67
C LEU A 252 2.39 -0.67 0.65
N LEU A 253 1.38 -0.22 -0.09
CA LEU A 253 0.94 1.18 -0.10
C LEU A 253 0.44 1.63 1.28
N LEU A 254 -0.32 0.78 1.99
CA LEU A 254 -0.77 1.06 3.36
C LEU A 254 0.41 1.18 4.35
N LYS A 255 1.45 0.36 4.20
CA LYS A 255 2.67 0.48 5.00
C LYS A 255 3.38 1.81 4.74
N GLN A 256 3.54 2.21 3.48
CA GLN A 256 4.12 3.51 3.13
C GLN A 256 3.29 4.68 3.70
N PHE A 257 1.96 4.55 3.67
CA PHE A 257 1.06 5.52 4.29
C PHE A 257 1.25 5.59 5.81
N LYS A 258 1.30 4.45 6.51
CA LYS A 258 1.60 4.37 7.95
C LYS A 258 2.94 5.04 8.29
N ASP A 259 3.99 4.73 7.53
CA ASP A 259 5.33 5.28 7.78
C ASP A 259 5.36 6.80 7.59
N GLY A 260 4.64 7.31 6.59
CA GLY A 260 4.50 8.76 6.40
C GLY A 260 3.75 9.43 7.55
N LEU A 261 2.70 8.79 8.09
CA LEU A 261 1.97 9.30 9.26
C LEU A 261 2.82 9.26 10.54
N ASN A 262 3.59 8.18 10.74
CA ASN A 262 4.53 8.07 11.85
C ASN A 262 5.61 9.15 11.78
N ARG A 263 6.13 9.43 10.58
CA ARG A 263 7.07 10.54 10.36
C ARG A 263 6.44 11.89 10.72
N LEU A 264 5.17 12.08 10.38
CA LEU A 264 4.39 13.26 10.79
C LEU A 264 4.30 13.39 12.32
N LEU A 265 3.99 12.29 13.03
CA LEU A 265 3.89 12.27 14.49
C LEU A 265 5.23 12.59 15.17
N ALA A 266 6.32 12.06 14.62
CA ALA A 266 7.68 12.34 15.10
C ALA A 266 8.07 13.82 14.88
N ILE A 267 7.72 14.41 13.72
CA ILE A 267 7.97 15.84 13.42
C ILE A 267 7.30 16.77 14.45
N PHE A 268 6.12 16.40 14.95
CA PHE A 268 5.41 17.18 15.97
C PHE A 268 5.77 16.79 17.41
N ASN A 269 6.70 15.84 17.60
CA ASN A 269 7.09 15.33 18.92
C ASN A 269 5.88 14.89 19.78
N ILE A 270 4.80 14.42 19.13
CA ILE A 270 3.57 13.96 19.78
C ILE A 270 3.79 12.60 20.47
N GLU A 271 4.91 11.93 20.18
CA GLU A 271 5.34 10.69 20.85
C GLU A 271 5.39 10.82 22.37
N GLY A 272 5.65 12.02 22.91
CA GLY A 272 5.66 12.28 24.36
C GLY A 272 4.29 12.25 25.04
N ALA A 273 3.17 12.39 24.31
CA ALA A 273 1.82 12.31 24.86
C ALA A 273 1.25 10.88 24.82
N LEU A 274 1.91 9.94 24.15
CA LEU A 274 1.52 8.52 24.07
C LEU A 274 2.13 7.66 25.20
N VAL A 275 2.90 8.25 26.11
CA VAL A 275 3.49 7.61 27.31
C VAL A 275 2.43 7.04 28.29
N GLY A 276 1.15 7.23 28.02
CA GLY A 276 0.03 6.66 28.78
C GLY A 276 -0.71 5.49 28.12
N ILE A 277 -0.38 5.10 26.87
CA ILE A 277 -1.05 3.96 26.22
C ILE A 277 -0.19 2.71 26.45
N PRO A 278 -0.71 1.68 27.15
CA PRO A 278 0.04 0.45 27.35
C PRO A 278 0.41 -0.17 25.98
N PRO A 279 1.52 -0.94 25.90
CA PRO A 279 2.09 -1.50 24.66
C PRO A 279 1.23 -2.63 24.03
N GLN A 280 -0.09 -2.57 24.17
CA GLN A 280 -1.03 -3.58 23.71
C GLN A 280 -1.62 -3.26 22.33
N GLU A 281 -1.50 -2.03 21.82
CA GLU A 281 -2.09 -1.65 20.53
C GLU A 281 -1.18 -1.88 19.31
N GLU A 282 0.15 -1.92 19.48
CA GLU A 282 1.05 -2.45 18.43
C GLU A 282 0.73 -3.92 18.12
N ALA A 283 0.25 -4.65 19.12
CA ALA A 283 -0.10 -6.06 19.00
C ALA A 283 -1.47 -6.32 18.33
N ILE A 284 -2.33 -5.31 18.11
CA ILE A 284 -3.67 -5.54 17.53
C ILE A 284 -3.59 -5.82 16.02
N PHE A 285 -2.59 -5.26 15.34
CA PHE A 285 -2.35 -5.55 13.92
C PHE A 285 -1.42 -6.76 13.71
N ASP A 286 -0.51 -7.05 14.64
CA ASP A 286 0.31 -8.26 14.58
C ASP A 286 -0.49 -9.53 14.93
N ASN A 287 -1.48 -9.44 15.83
CA ASN A 287 -2.29 -10.60 16.22
C ASN A 287 -3.43 -10.95 15.24
N ARG A 288 -3.64 -10.18 14.16
CA ARG A 288 -4.54 -10.60 13.07
C ARG A 288 -3.86 -11.56 12.08
N ALA A 289 -2.59 -11.89 12.29
CA ALA A 289 -1.83 -12.91 11.55
C ALA A 289 -2.17 -14.36 11.96
N THR A 290 -3.09 -14.61 12.91
CA THR A 290 -3.40 -15.98 13.36
C THR A 290 -4.89 -16.27 13.36
N ALA A 291 -5.55 -16.00 12.24
CA ALA A 291 -6.87 -16.58 11.96
C ALA A 291 -6.87 -17.23 10.58
N THR A 292 -6.36 -18.46 10.52
CA THR A 292 -6.70 -19.48 9.50
C THR A 292 -6.34 -19.22 8.03
N GLN A 293 -5.91 -18.01 7.65
CA GLN A 293 -5.55 -17.68 6.26
C GLN A 293 -4.10 -18.03 5.91
N ASP A 294 -3.14 -17.88 6.82
CA ASP A 294 -1.71 -18.14 6.50
C ASP A 294 -1.42 -19.59 6.11
N HIS A 295 -2.14 -20.56 6.70
CA HIS A 295 -2.00 -21.97 6.30
C HIS A 295 -2.65 -22.33 4.96
N ILE A 296 -3.49 -21.47 4.38
CA ILE A 296 -3.99 -21.67 3.01
C ILE A 296 -2.90 -21.27 1.99
N PHE A 297 -2.00 -20.36 2.36
CA PHE A 297 -0.96 -19.83 1.48
C PHE A 297 0.37 -20.58 1.54
N GLU A 298 0.65 -21.32 2.62
CA GLU A 298 1.89 -22.11 2.78
C GLU A 298 1.89 -23.42 1.99
N THR A 299 0.73 -24.04 1.75
CA THR A 299 0.69 -25.38 1.09
C THR A 299 0.96 -25.32 -0.42
N SER A 300 0.87 -24.15 -1.06
CA SER A 300 1.16 -23.98 -2.49
C SER A 300 2.55 -23.41 -2.79
N LEU A 301 3.31 -22.98 -1.77
CA LEU A 301 4.63 -22.35 -1.92
C LEU A 301 5.71 -23.31 -2.44
N GLU A 302 5.59 -24.63 -2.24
CA GLU A 302 6.62 -25.58 -2.70
C GLU A 302 6.53 -25.94 -4.20
N ALA A 303 5.45 -25.54 -4.89
CA ALA A 303 5.22 -25.94 -6.29
C ALA A 303 5.62 -24.88 -7.33
N ASP A 304 5.84 -23.62 -6.95
CA ASP A 304 5.90 -22.50 -7.92
C ASP A 304 7.30 -21.92 -8.19
N ASP A 305 8.34 -22.40 -7.51
CA ASP A 305 9.75 -21.96 -7.70
C ASP A 305 10.39 -22.46 -9.02
N LYS A 306 9.61 -23.09 -9.91
CA LYS A 306 10.09 -23.62 -11.21
C LYS A 306 9.25 -23.20 -12.41
N LYS A 307 8.57 -22.05 -12.37
CA LYS A 307 8.07 -21.45 -13.62
C LYS A 307 9.23 -20.72 -14.31
N GLU A 308 9.90 -21.42 -15.23
CA GLU A 308 10.64 -20.74 -16.31
C GLU A 308 9.73 -19.64 -16.88
N SER A 309 10.24 -18.42 -16.97
CA SER A 309 9.49 -17.31 -17.56
C SER A 309 9.04 -17.71 -18.96
N VAL A 310 7.82 -17.34 -19.34
CA VAL A 310 7.32 -17.51 -20.72
C VAL A 310 8.30 -16.88 -21.72
N ASP A 311 9.02 -15.82 -21.31
CA ASP A 311 10.08 -15.20 -22.09
C ASP A 311 11.31 -16.09 -22.29
N ASP A 312 11.64 -16.94 -21.31
CA ASP A 312 12.76 -17.90 -21.40
C ASP A 312 12.42 -19.05 -22.36
N ILE A 313 11.18 -19.52 -22.36
CA ILE A 313 10.68 -20.54 -23.31
C ILE A 313 10.66 -19.98 -24.74
N ILE A 314 10.22 -18.73 -24.92
CA ILE A 314 10.24 -18.05 -26.23
C ILE A 314 11.68 -17.82 -26.70
N ALA A 315 12.60 -17.48 -25.80
CA ALA A 315 14.03 -17.32 -26.12
C ALA A 315 14.68 -18.65 -26.53
N GLN A 316 14.38 -19.75 -25.83
CA GLN A 316 14.87 -21.09 -26.19
C GLN A 316 14.32 -21.55 -27.54
N PHE A 317 13.04 -21.29 -27.84
CA PHE A 317 12.44 -21.69 -29.12
C PHE A 317 12.99 -20.90 -30.32
N LYS A 318 13.32 -19.61 -30.13
CA LYS A 318 13.99 -18.80 -31.17
C LYS A 318 15.45 -19.24 -31.39
N LYS A 319 16.13 -19.71 -30.34
CA LYS A 319 17.51 -20.21 -30.42
C LYS A 319 17.63 -21.57 -31.11
N ALA A 320 16.57 -22.38 -31.09
CA ALA A 320 16.51 -23.70 -31.74
C ALA A 320 16.18 -23.65 -33.26
N LYS A 321 15.82 -22.48 -33.79
CA LYS A 321 15.47 -22.26 -35.22
C LYS A 321 16.50 -21.45 -36.01
N GLY A 322 17.64 -21.12 -35.41
CA GLY A 322 18.82 -20.54 -36.09
C GLY A 322 19.94 -21.56 -36.15
#